data_AF-A0A497QWE1-F1
#
_entry.id   AF-A0A497QWE1-F1
#
_cell.length_a   1.000
_cell.length_b   1.000
_cell.length_c   1.000
_cell.angle_alpha   90.00
_cell.angle_beta   90.00
_cell.angle_gamma   90.00
#
_symmetry.space_group_name_H-M   'P 1'
#
loop_
_entity.id
_entity.type
_entity.pdbx_description
1 polymer ?
#
loop_
_entity_poly.entity_id
_entity_poly.type
_entity_poly.pdbx_seq_one_letter_code
_entity_poly.pdbx_strand_id
1 'polypeptide(L)' 'MSEKKFIVIHCPRCGKWTYARSRQKSRFCSRCERSFKIDPVKVIYAKSHREASFLVKLKNAEVMKSDFK' A
#
# COMPACT_ATOMS: atom_id res chain seq x y z
N MET A 1 21.68 7.08 8.15
CA MET A 1 20.20 7.07 8.25
C MET A 1 19.64 6.14 7.19
N SER A 2 19.02 5.02 7.58
CA SER A 2 18.35 4.13 6.63
C SER A 2 17.09 4.82 6.11
N GLU A 3 17.18 5.48 4.94
CA GLU A 3 16.04 6.12 4.30
C GLU A 3 14.86 5.14 4.27
N LYS A 4 13.68 5.57 4.72
CA LYS A 4 12.44 4.79 4.57
C LYS A 4 12.19 4.59 3.08
N LYS A 5 12.61 3.46 2.52
CA LYS A 5 12.61 3.21 1.07
C LYS A 5 11.23 2.88 0.52
N PHE A 6 10.32 2.41 1.37
CA PHE A 6 9.03 1.89 0.95
C PHE A 6 7.86 2.54 1.68
N ILE A 7 6.74 2.60 0.98
CA ILE A 7 5.46 3.08 1.48
C ILE A 7 4.39 2.07 1.10
N VAL A 8 3.53 1.77 2.06
CA VAL A 8 2.34 0.95 1.91
C VAL A 8 1.16 1.89 1.77
N ILE A 9 0.37 1.66 0.73
CA ILE A 9 -0.65 2.58 0.25
C ILE A 9 -1.93 1.81 -0.06
N HIS A 10 -3.06 2.46 0.20
CA HIS A 10 -4.38 1.95 -0.06
C HIS A 10 -4.87 2.43 -1.43
N CYS A 11 -5.37 1.53 -2.28
CA CYS A 11 -5.97 1.93 -3.54
C CYS A 11 -7.35 2.56 -3.28
N PRO A 12 -7.58 3.84 -3.63
CA PRO A 12 -8.84 4.53 -3.34
C PRO A 12 -10.02 4.02 -4.18
N ARG A 13 -9.75 3.19 -5.21
CA ARG A 13 -10.79 2.67 -6.11
C ARG A 13 -11.32 1.31 -5.69
N CYS A 14 -10.42 0.34 -5.50
CA CYS A 14 -10.81 -1.05 -5.23
C CYS A 14 -10.43 -1.55 -3.83
N GLY A 15 -10.03 -0.66 -2.92
CA GLY A 15 -9.81 -0.99 -1.52
C GLY A 15 -8.56 -1.83 -1.22
N LYS A 16 -7.83 -2.27 -2.25
CA LYS A 16 -6.68 -3.15 -2.09
C LYS A 16 -5.45 -2.37 -1.62
N TRP A 17 -4.75 -2.92 -0.64
CA TRP A 17 -3.45 -2.42 -0.20
C TRP A 17 -2.33 -2.90 -1.12
N THR A 18 -1.37 -2.02 -1.38
CA THR A 18 -0.15 -2.30 -2.16
C THR A 18 1.03 -1.50 -1.60
N TYR A 19 2.22 -1.71 -2.14
CA TYR A 19 3.41 -0.95 -1.73
C TYR A 19 4.15 -0.38 -2.94
N ALA A 20 4.87 0.71 -2.69
CA ALA A 20 5.65 1.47 -3.65
C ALA A 20 6.95 1.96 -3.00
N ARG A 21 7.87 2.50 -3.79
CA ARG A 21 9.02 3.23 -3.23
C ARG A 21 8.57 4.59 -2.72
N SER A 22 9.17 5.09 -1.63
CA SER A 22 8.78 6.35 -0.99
C SER A 22 8.86 7.59 -1.89
N ARG A 23 9.71 7.55 -2.93
CA ARG A 23 9.86 8.64 -3.91
C ARG A 23 8.85 8.59 -5.06
N GLN A 24 8.05 7.52 -5.18
CA GLN A 24 7.04 7.41 -6.23
C GLN A 24 5.83 8.29 -5.90
N LYS A 25 5.36 9.07 -6.87
CA LYS A 25 4.19 9.96 -6.74
C LYS A 25 2.88 9.30 -7.19
N SER A 26 2.96 8.17 -7.89
CA SER A 26 1.82 7.42 -8.39
C SER A 26 2.11 5.92 -8.36
N ARG A 27 1.04 5.12 -8.36
CA ARG A 27 1.11 3.66 -8.42
C ARG A 27 0.01 3.12 -9.32
N PHE A 28 0.36 2.09 -10.10
CA PHE A 28 -0.60 1.29 -10.84
C PHE A 28 -1.20 0.21 -9.93
N CYS A 29 -2.53 0.10 -9.90
CA CYS A 29 -3.22 -0.99 -9.22
C CYS A 29 -3.46 -2.15 -10.20
N SER A 30 -2.93 -3.33 -9.91
CA SER A 30 -3.17 -4.53 -10.73
C SER A 30 -4.58 -5.11 -10.61
N ARG A 31 -5.37 -4.71 -9.61
CA ARG A 31 -6.75 -5.19 -9.44
C ARG A 31 -7.77 -4.37 -10.22
N CYS A 32 -7.61 -3.05 -10.22
CA CYS A 32 -8.54 -2.15 -10.90
C CYS A 32 -7.92 -1.50 -12.14
N GLU A 33 -6.77 -2.01 -12.60
CA GLU A 33 -6.06 -1.69 -13.85
C GLU A 33 -5.88 -0.19 -14.14
N ARG A 34 -5.73 0.60 -13.08
CA ARG A 34 -5.62 2.05 -13.17
C ARG A 34 -4.52 2.58 -12.28
N SER A 35 -3.91 3.66 -12.73
CA SER A 35 -2.96 4.44 -11.94
C SER A 35 -3.69 5.42 -11.01
N PHE A 36 -3.14 5.61 -9.82
CA PHE A 36 -3.63 6.59 -8.86
C PHE A 36 -2.44 7.37 -8.26
N LYS A 37 -2.70 8.63 -7.87
CA LYS A 37 -1.72 9.45 -7.17
C LYS A 37 -1.58 8.94 -5.73
N ILE A 38 -0.34 8.91 -5.27
CA ILE A 38 -0.03 8.57 -3.89
C ILE A 38 -0.21 9.83 -3.05
N ASP A 39 -1.10 9.75 -2.06
CA ASP A 39 -1.25 10.78 -1.04
C ASP A 39 -0.22 10.51 0.07
N PRO A 40 0.83 11.34 0.22
CA PRO A 40 1.89 11.11 1.21
C PRO A 40 1.40 11.16 2.66
N VAL A 41 0.21 11.71 2.93
CA VAL A 41 -0.38 11.75 4.27
C VAL A 41 -1.04 10.42 4.64
N LYS A 42 -1.53 9.67 3.64
CA LYS A 42 -2.26 8.41 3.81
C LYS A 42 -1.40 7.18 3.50
N VAL A 43 -0.12 7.23 3.87
CA VAL A 43 0.83 6.14 3.66
C VAL A 43 1.38 5.58 4.96
N ILE A 44 1.68 4.29 4.97
CA ILE A 44 2.41 3.63 6.06
C ILE A 44 3.85 3.43 5.58
N TYR A 45 4.83 3.97 6.29
CA TYR A 45 6.24 3.82 5.92
C TYR A 45 6.78 2.45 6.33
N ALA A 46 7.58 1.85 5.45
CA ALA A 46 8.32 0.61 5.71
C ALA A 46 9.81 0.81 5.44
N LYS A 47 10.65 0.19 6.27
CA LYS A 47 12.12 0.25 6.20
C LYS A 47 12.66 -0.66 5.12
N SER A 48 11.97 -1.77 4.82
CA SER A 48 12.40 -2.76 3.84
C SER A 48 11.27 -3.27 2.93
N HIS A 49 11.65 -3.88 1.81
CA HIS A 49 10.72 -4.55 0.91
C HIS A 49 9.95 -5.69 1.61
N ARG A 50 10.62 -6.43 2.50
CA ARG A 50 10.03 -7.55 3.25
C ARG A 50 8.94 -7.06 4.20
N GLU A 51 9.22 -5.97 4.92
CA GLU A 51 8.25 -5.32 5.81
C GLU A 51 7.06 -4.76 5.03
N ALA A 52 7.30 -4.07 3.91
CA ALA A 52 6.22 -3.55 3.07
C ALA A 52 5.29 -4.65 2.54
N SER A 53 5.87 -5.77 2.07
CA SER A 53 5.11 -6.93 1.59
C SER A 53 4.29 -7.59 2.71
N PHE A 54 4.89 -7.72 3.90
CA PHE A 54 4.20 -8.26 5.07
C PHE A 54 3.01 -7.38 5.50
N LEU A 55 3.20 -6.07 5.60
CA LEU A 55 2.13 -5.12 5.93
C LEU A 55 0.98 -5.14 4.92
N VAL A 56 1.29 -5.25 3.63
CA VAL A 56 0.26 -5.37 2.58
C VAL A 56 -0.55 -6.66 2.71
N LYS A 57 0.08 -7.78 3.06
CA LYS A 57 -0.64 -9.04 3.31
C LYS A 57 -1.56 -8.93 4.52
N LEU A 58 -1.04 -8.40 5.63
CA LEU A 58 -1.83 -8.18 6.85
C LEU A 58 -3.03 -7.28 6.57
N LYS A 59 -2.82 -6.12 5.96
CA LYS A 59 -3.89 -5.14 5.68
C LYS A 59 -4.96 -5.69 4.74
N ASN A 60 -4.57 -6.42 3.69
CA ASN A 60 -5.55 -7.05 2.81
C ASN A 60 -6.32 -8.19 3.50
N ALA A 61 -5.71 -8.91 4.44
CA ALA A 61 -6.40 -9.94 5.23
C ALA A 61 -7.36 -9.34 6.27
N GLU A 62 -7.02 -8.19 6.87
CA GLU A 62 -7.92 -7.45 7.75
C GLU A 62 -9.20 -7.01 7.02
N VAL A 63 -9.06 -6.47 5.80
CA VAL A 63 -10.20 -6.05 4.97
C VAL A 63 -11.18 -7.20 4.74
N MET A 64 -10.69 -8.41 4.47
CA MET A 64 -11.55 -9.59 4.25
C MET A 64 -12.31 -10.05 5.50
N LYS A 65 -11.85 -9.71 6.71
CA LYS A 65 -12.56 -10.07 7.95
C LYS A 65 -13.68 -9.09 8.30
N SER A 66 -13.59 -7.85 7.82
CA SER A 66 -14.60 -6.81 8.06
C SER A 66 -15.91 -7.02 7.28
N ASP A 67 -15.91 -7.80 6.20
CA ASP A 67 -17.11 -8.06 5.37
C ASP A 67 -18.02 -9.18 5.94
N PHE A 68 -17.64 -9.82 7.06
CA PHE A 68 -18.38 -10.93 7.69
C PHE A 68 -19.15 -10.56 8.96
N LYS A 69 -19.43 -9.27 9.19
CA LYS A 69 -20.17 -8.81 10.38
C LYS A 69 -21.48 -8.13 10.03
#